data_AF-A0A8X6MBZ1-F1
#
_entry.id   AF-A0A8X6MBZ1-F1
#
_cell.length_a   1.000
_cell.length_b   1.000
_cell.length_c   1.000
_cell.angle_alpha   90.00
_cell.angle_beta   90.00
_cell.angle_gamma   90.00
#
_symmetry.space_group_name_H-M   'P 1'
#
loop_
_entity.id
_entity.type
_entity.pdbx_description
1 polymer ?
#
loop_
_entity_poly.entity_id
_entity_poly.type
_entity_poly.pdbx_seq_one_letter_code
_entity_poly.pdbx_strand_id
1 'polypeptide(L)'
;MHLLDVPVRLIMAMVSNTAYNGDFSNNPFNFKHYDLSYLCQLDGNRMIPSKPYQPKFNTSNSYSRCYMSHFTDLGRYHKDQDINISYSEYKDGYPLLAIDRTPDLSADEM
;
A
#
# COMPACT_ATOMS: atom_id res chain seq x y z
N MET A 1 -2.54 -18.89 24.06
CA MET A 1 -1.68 -18.72 22.87
C MET A 1 -1.69 -17.23 22.56
N HIS A 2 -0.57 -16.54 22.77
CA HIS A 2 -0.53 -15.07 22.73
C HIS A 2 -0.80 -14.55 21.32
N LEU A 3 -2.02 -14.08 21.07
CA LEU A 3 -2.44 -13.28 19.91
C LEU A 3 -1.90 -11.84 19.96
N LEU A 4 -0.81 -11.60 20.68
CA LEU A 4 -0.34 -10.25 20.95
C LEU A 4 0.60 -9.78 19.83
N ASP A 5 0.17 -8.70 19.18
CA ASP A 5 0.91 -7.77 18.33
C ASP A 5 1.09 -8.10 16.84
N VAL A 6 0.04 -8.62 16.17
CA VAL A 6 -0.06 -8.42 14.71
C VAL A 6 -0.73 -7.07 14.44
N PRO A 7 -0.12 -6.19 13.62
CA PRO A 7 -0.71 -4.89 13.34
C PRO A 7 -2.07 -5.04 12.65
N VAL A 8 -3.04 -4.22 13.08
CA VAL A 8 -4.38 -4.15 12.47
C VAL A 8 -4.37 -3.62 11.03
N ARG A 9 -3.26 -2.98 10.63
CA ARG A 9 -3.04 -2.43 9.30
C ARG A 9 -1.57 -2.52 8.94
N LEU A 10 -1.28 -3.03 7.74
CA LEU A 10 0.05 -3.02 7.17
C LEU A 10 0.10 -1.99 6.05
N ILE A 11 1.08 -1.08 6.10
CA ILE A 11 1.37 -0.15 5.00
C ILE A 11 2.81 -0.40 4.56
N MET A 12 3.01 -0.71 3.28
CA MET A 12 4.30 -1.00 2.69
C MET A 12 4.66 0.05 1.63
N ALA A 13 5.92 0.47 1.63
CA ALA A 13 6.50 1.38 0.66
C ALA A 13 7.93 0.92 0.34
N MET A 14 8.41 1.21 -0.86
CA MET A 14 9.82 0.98 -1.22
C MET A 14 10.51 2.32 -1.47
N VAL A 15 11.74 2.42 -0.98
CA VAL A 15 12.57 3.63 -1.05
C VAL A 15 13.98 3.22 -1.50
N SER A 16 14.69 4.13 -2.17
CA SER A 16 16.07 3.86 -2.57
C SER A 16 16.97 3.83 -1.33
N ASN A 17 17.97 2.96 -1.35
CA ASN A 17 18.95 2.89 -0.26
C ASN A 17 19.64 4.25 -0.02
N THR A 18 19.93 4.99 -1.10
CA THR A 18 20.53 6.33 -1.01
C THR A 18 19.63 7.33 -0.28
N ALA A 19 18.34 7.36 -0.60
CA ALA A 19 17.38 8.23 0.09
C ALA A 19 17.17 7.80 1.56
N TYR A 20 17.10 6.49 1.81
CA TYR A 20 17.01 5.93 3.16
C TYR A 20 18.20 6.31 4.05
N ASN A 21 19.42 6.30 3.51
CA ASN A 21 20.63 6.68 4.24
C ASN A 21 20.82 8.21 4.37
N GLY A 22 19.85 9.02 3.94
CA GLY A 22 19.85 10.47 4.18
C GLY A 22 20.71 11.28 3.21
N ASP A 23 20.87 10.83 1.96
CA ASP A 23 21.46 11.67 0.92
C ASP A 23 20.66 12.98 0.75
N PHE A 24 21.34 14.13 0.85
CA PHE A 24 20.71 15.45 0.81
C PHE A 24 20.03 15.79 -0.52
N SER A 25 20.37 15.09 -1.60
CA SER A 25 19.78 15.31 -2.93
C SER A 25 18.52 14.47 -3.16
N ASN A 26 18.20 13.55 -2.23
CA ASN A 26 17.09 12.62 -2.37
C ASN A 26 16.06 12.79 -1.25
N ASN A 27 14.78 12.60 -1.59
CA ASN A 27 13.68 12.63 -0.62
C ASN A 27 13.32 11.18 -0.20
N PRO A 28 13.46 10.79 1.09
CA PRO A 28 13.09 9.45 1.57
C PRO A 28 11.59 9.16 1.54
N PHE A 29 10.74 10.18 1.39
CA PHE A 29 9.29 10.04 1.25
C PHE A 29 8.82 10.02 -0.21
N ASN A 30 9.75 10.05 -1.17
CA ASN A 30 9.45 9.84 -2.59
C ASN A 30 9.60 8.35 -2.92
N PHE A 31 8.56 7.58 -2.61
CA PHE A 31 8.55 6.13 -2.76
C PHE A 31 8.55 5.71 -4.23
N LYS A 32 9.12 4.54 -4.51
CA LYS A 32 9.30 4.02 -5.88
C LYS A 32 8.69 2.64 -6.00
N HIS A 33 8.04 2.38 -7.13
CA HIS A 33 7.38 1.09 -7.36
C HIS A 33 8.34 0.02 -7.89
N TYR A 34 9.53 0.37 -8.39
CA TYR A 34 10.55 -0.55 -8.92
C TYR A 34 9.98 -1.63 -9.86
N ASP A 35 8.98 -1.27 -10.65
CA ASP A 35 8.21 -2.16 -11.52
C ASP A 35 7.69 -3.44 -10.83
N LEU A 36 7.23 -3.28 -9.57
CA LEU A 36 6.60 -4.32 -8.77
C LEU A 36 5.57 -5.11 -9.59
N SER A 37 5.80 -6.41 -9.74
CA SER A 37 4.98 -7.29 -10.57
C SER A 37 3.88 -8.01 -9.78
N TYR A 38 4.12 -8.24 -8.49
CA TYR A 38 3.25 -9.05 -7.63
C TYR A 38 3.40 -8.64 -6.16
N LEU A 39 2.30 -8.50 -5.45
CA LEU A 39 2.31 -8.27 -3.99
C LEU A 39 1.07 -8.85 -3.32
N CYS A 40 1.27 -9.61 -2.24
CA CYS A 40 0.25 -10.02 -1.28
C CYS A 40 0.91 -10.32 0.06
N GLN A 41 0.15 -10.26 1.13
CA GLN A 41 0.52 -10.83 2.41
C GLN A 41 0.17 -12.33 2.44
N LEU A 42 1.06 -13.14 3.02
CA LEU A 42 0.79 -14.53 3.34
C LEU A 42 0.48 -14.68 4.83
N ASP A 43 -0.63 -15.34 5.13
CA ASP A 43 -1.03 -15.72 6.48
C ASP A 43 -1.27 -17.24 6.49
N GLY A 44 -0.24 -17.99 6.88
CA GLY A 44 -0.17 -19.43 6.61
C GLY A 44 -0.30 -19.72 5.11
N ASN A 45 -1.34 -20.46 4.73
CA ASN A 45 -1.64 -20.80 3.34
C ASN A 45 -2.64 -19.85 2.66
N ARG A 46 -3.03 -18.75 3.33
CA ARG A 46 -3.97 -17.77 2.78
C ARG A 46 -3.22 -16.55 2.24
N MET A 47 -3.60 -16.11 1.04
CA MET A 47 -3.18 -14.82 0.50
C MET A 47 -4.16 -13.72 0.91
N ILE A 48 -3.62 -12.58 1.31
CA ILE A 48 -4.38 -11.37 1.64
C ILE A 48 -3.79 -10.20 0.83
N PRO A 49 -4.56 -9.59 -0.08
CA PRO A 49 -5.86 -10.05 -0.57
C PRO A 49 -5.78 -11.42 -1.28
N SER A 50 -6.93 -12.10 -1.38
CA SER A 50 -7.05 -13.44 -2.00
C SER A 50 -6.57 -13.48 -3.46
N LYS A 51 -6.79 -12.38 -4.19
CA LYS A 51 -6.13 -12.10 -5.45
C LYS A 51 -4.98 -11.15 -5.18
N PRO A 52 -3.72 -11.53 -5.42
CA PRO A 52 -2.58 -10.62 -5.27
C PRO A 52 -2.69 -9.38 -6.14
N TYR A 53 -2.05 -8.28 -5.72
CA TYR A 53 -1.86 -7.13 -6.58
C TYR A 53 -0.86 -7.48 -7.67
N GLN A 54 -1.16 -7.07 -8.92
CA GLN A 54 -0.27 -7.23 -10.07
C GLN A 54 -0.29 -5.94 -10.90
N PRO A 55 0.27 -4.84 -10.37
CA PRO A 55 0.22 -3.57 -11.04
C PRO A 55 1.14 -3.56 -12.28
N LYS A 56 0.74 -2.78 -13.29
CA LYS A 56 1.55 -2.50 -14.48
C LYS A 56 1.79 -1.00 -14.55
N PHE A 57 2.74 -0.52 -13.76
CA PHE A 57 3.02 0.91 -13.63
C PHE A 57 3.57 1.51 -14.93
N ASN A 58 4.52 0.83 -15.57
CA ASN A 58 5.24 1.36 -16.72
C ASN A 58 4.60 1.03 -18.08
N THR A 59 3.93 -0.11 -18.20
CA THR A 59 3.48 -0.63 -19.51
C THR A 59 2.06 -0.22 -19.87
N SER A 60 1.12 -0.25 -18.92
CA SER A 60 -0.30 -0.01 -19.21
C SER A 60 -1.00 0.89 -18.18
N ASN A 61 -0.24 1.53 -17.28
CA ASN A 61 -0.75 2.32 -16.16
C ASN A 61 -1.89 1.62 -15.39
N SER A 62 -1.80 0.30 -15.26
CA SER A 62 -2.84 -0.53 -14.63
C SER A 62 -2.48 -0.78 -13.18
N TYR A 63 -2.77 0.19 -12.31
CA TYR A 63 -2.52 0.12 -10.86
C TYR A 63 -3.71 0.64 -10.03
N SER A 64 -4.88 0.81 -10.64
CA SER A 64 -6.13 1.25 -10.03
C SER A 64 -6.51 0.46 -8.78
N ARG A 65 -6.26 -0.85 -8.75
CA ARG A 65 -6.56 -1.67 -7.58
C ARG A 65 -5.65 -1.35 -6.39
N CYS A 66 -4.38 -1.05 -6.63
CA CYS A 66 -3.47 -0.65 -5.56
C CYS A 66 -3.81 0.77 -5.07
N TYR A 67 -4.10 1.68 -6.00
CA TYR A 67 -4.59 3.01 -5.65
C TYR A 67 -5.91 2.97 -4.86
N MET A 68 -6.85 2.12 -5.24
CA MET A 68 -8.13 1.98 -4.54
C MET A 68 -7.97 1.38 -3.14
N SER A 69 -6.97 0.50 -2.94
CA SER A 69 -6.75 -0.10 -1.62
C SER A 69 -6.34 0.91 -0.56
N HIS A 70 -5.80 2.06 -0.96
CA HIS A 70 -5.60 3.18 -0.03
C HIS A 70 -6.91 3.72 0.55
N PHE A 71 -7.97 3.79 -0.24
CA PHE A 71 -9.26 4.26 0.26
C PHE A 71 -9.90 3.20 1.15
N THR A 72 -9.92 1.95 0.71
CA THR A 72 -10.58 0.86 1.44
C THR A 72 -9.81 0.51 2.71
N ASP A 73 -8.51 0.27 2.61
CA ASP A 73 -7.74 -0.36 3.67
C ASP A 73 -7.25 0.66 4.71
N LEU A 74 -7.25 1.96 4.37
CA LEU A 74 -7.08 3.07 5.34
C LEU A 74 -8.40 3.54 5.94
N GLY A 75 -9.53 2.95 5.55
CA GLY A 75 -10.84 3.29 6.07
C GLY A 75 -11.37 4.66 5.66
N ARG A 76 -10.96 5.15 4.49
CA ARG A 76 -11.37 6.45 3.94
C ARG A 76 -12.50 6.31 2.92
N TYR A 77 -12.75 5.08 2.45
CA TYR A 77 -13.80 4.77 1.50
C TYR A 77 -15.19 5.15 2.07
N HIS A 78 -16.00 5.86 1.28
CA HIS A 78 -17.33 6.38 1.67
C HIS A 78 -17.39 7.39 2.85
N LYS A 79 -16.26 7.96 3.31
CA LYS A 79 -16.25 8.92 4.44
C LYS A 79 -16.17 10.40 4.05
N ASP A 80 -16.44 10.78 2.80
CA ASP A 80 -16.13 12.12 2.25
C ASP A 80 -14.69 12.58 2.58
N GLN A 81 -13.78 11.62 2.71
CA GLN A 81 -12.39 11.85 3.07
C GLN A 81 -11.48 11.53 1.89
N ASP A 82 -10.70 12.52 1.49
CA ASP A 82 -9.64 12.36 0.51
C ASP A 82 -8.36 11.82 1.17
N ILE A 83 -7.55 11.11 0.39
CA ILE A 83 -6.18 10.73 0.75
C ILE A 83 -5.14 11.76 0.27
N ASN A 84 -5.57 12.80 -0.45
CA ASN A 84 -4.76 13.90 -0.98
C ASN A 84 -3.59 13.41 -1.86
N ILE A 85 -3.85 12.35 -2.63
CA ILE A 85 -2.92 11.75 -3.58
C ILE A 85 -3.74 11.45 -4.83
N SER A 86 -3.42 12.10 -5.95
CA SER A 86 -4.05 11.78 -7.24
C SER A 86 -3.58 10.43 -7.78
N TYR A 87 -4.32 9.89 -8.76
CA TYR A 87 -3.95 8.64 -9.42
C TYR A 87 -2.53 8.69 -10.04
N SER A 88 -2.13 9.81 -10.63
CA SER A 88 -0.78 9.99 -11.16
C SER A 88 0.29 10.12 -10.07
N GLU A 89 0.02 10.89 -9.01
CA GLU A 89 0.97 11.05 -7.89
C GLU A 89 1.23 9.73 -7.17
N TYR A 90 0.21 8.85 -7.10
CA TYR A 90 0.37 7.50 -6.58
C TYR A 90 1.47 6.73 -7.31
N LYS A 91 1.52 6.79 -8.65
CA LYS A 91 2.58 6.12 -9.41
C LYS A 91 3.96 6.75 -9.18
N ASP A 92 4.03 8.08 -9.14
CA ASP A 92 5.31 8.79 -9.27
C ASP A 92 6.03 9.03 -7.94
N GLY A 93 5.32 8.96 -6.81
CA GLY A 93 5.92 9.17 -5.49
C GLY A 93 5.24 8.47 -4.32
N TYR A 94 4.04 7.93 -4.50
CA TYR A 94 3.29 7.27 -3.41
C TYR A 94 2.75 5.87 -3.76
N PRO A 95 3.54 4.94 -4.34
CA PRO A 95 3.09 3.56 -4.59
C PRO A 95 3.07 2.76 -3.29
N LEU A 96 2.17 3.16 -2.40
CA LEU A 96 1.98 2.65 -1.07
C LEU A 96 0.95 1.52 -1.12
N LEU A 97 1.28 0.37 -0.54
CA LEU A 97 0.30 -0.71 -0.37
C LEU A 97 -0.20 -0.73 1.07
N ALA A 98 -1.48 -0.43 1.24
CA ALA A 98 -2.20 -0.72 2.48
C ALA A 98 -2.86 -2.10 2.41
N ILE A 99 -2.91 -2.80 3.55
CA ILE A 99 -3.69 -4.03 3.79
C ILE A 99 -4.38 -3.88 5.16
N ASP A 100 -5.70 -4.00 5.16
CA ASP A 100 -6.50 -4.15 6.38
C ASP A 100 -6.38 -5.59 6.90
N ARG A 101 -6.07 -5.73 8.19
CA ARG A 101 -5.89 -7.00 8.89
C ARG A 101 -6.99 -7.30 9.90
N THR A 102 -7.99 -6.45 10.02
CA THR A 102 -9.18 -6.71 10.82
C THR A 102 -9.98 -7.89 10.22
N PRO A 103 -10.58 -8.77 11.05
CA PRO A 103 -11.33 -9.92 10.55
C PRO A 103 -12.53 -9.56 9.67
N ASP A 104 -13.11 -8.40 9.92
CA ASP A 104 -14.32 -7.84 9.32
C ASP A 104 -14.05 -6.76 8.26
N LEU A 105 -12.79 -6.38 8.05
CA LEU A 105 -12.36 -5.27 7.16
C LEU A 105 -12.90 -3.90 7.63
N SER A 106 -13.08 -3.74 8.94
CA SER A 106 -13.61 -2.54 9.59
C SER A 106 -12.50 -1.71 10.24
N ALA A 107 -11.27 -1.71 9.70
CA ALA A 107 -10.21 -0.86 10.27
C ALA A 107 -10.50 0.65 10.13
N ASP A 108 -11.63 1.01 9.54
CA ASP A 108 -12.15 2.36 9.48
C ASP A 108 -12.95 2.76 10.74
N GLU A 109 -13.37 1.80 11.58
CA GLU A 109 -14.14 2.01 12.81
C GLU A 109 -13.26 2.14 14.08
N MET A 110 -11.94 1.96 13.96
CA MET A 110 -10.95 2.11 15.05
C MET A 110 -10.25 3.47 15.00
#